data_AF-A0A7W0K130-F1
#
_entry.id   AF-A0A7W0K130-F1
#
_cell.length_a   1.000
_cell.length_b   1.000
_cell.length_c   1.000
_cell.angle_alpha   90.00
_cell.angle_beta   90.00
_cell.angle_gamma   90.00
#
_symmetry.space_group_name_H-M   'P 1'
#
loop_
_entity.id
_entity.type
_entity.pdbx_description
1 polymer ?
#
loop_
_entity_poly.entity_id
_entity_poly.type
_entity_poly.pdbx_seq_one_letter_code
_entity_poly.pdbx_strand_id
1 'polypeptide(L)'
;MSDAERVERLLKMAFAPVEPPEALSDRLERGLTEMADAAADELAEWELSAMSDPRNWVRPAVAVVVGGVAAGGLVLVRARQQQKKRQGSGLRGLERSLRDVAGDLEKRLRG
;
A
#
# COMPACT_ATOMS: atom_id res chain seq x y z
N MET A 1 -20.08 0.22 -38.80
CA MET A 1 -19.54 -0.15 -37.48
C MET A 1 -19.13 -1.59 -37.56
N SER A 2 -17.85 -1.89 -37.38
CA SER A 2 -17.34 -3.26 -37.46
C SER A 2 -17.73 -4.05 -36.21
N ASP A 3 -17.74 -5.38 -36.30
CA ASP A 3 -18.01 -6.23 -35.13
C ASP A 3 -16.97 -6.03 -34.03
N ALA A 4 -15.73 -5.75 -34.40
CA ALA A 4 -14.65 -5.41 -33.46
C ALA A 4 -14.99 -4.15 -32.63
N GLU A 5 -15.47 -3.07 -33.27
CA GLU A 5 -15.89 -1.84 -32.56
C GLU A 5 -17.07 -2.08 -31.62
N ARG A 6 -17.98 -3.01 -31.98
CA ARG A 6 -19.10 -3.39 -31.12
C ARG A 6 -18.63 -4.17 -29.90
N VAL A 7 -17.71 -5.13 -30.08
CA VAL A 7 -17.13 -5.91 -28.98
C VAL A 7 -16.32 -5.02 -28.05
N GLU A 8 -15.46 -4.14 -28.58
CA GLU A 8 -14.66 -3.23 -27.75
C GLU A 8 -15.55 -2.32 -26.89
N ARG A 9 -16.64 -1.81 -27.46
CA ARG A 9 -17.58 -0.97 -26.72
C ARG A 9 -18.33 -1.75 -25.64
N LEU A 10 -18.70 -3.01 -25.90
CA LEU A 10 -19.29 -3.89 -24.88
C LEU A 10 -18.30 -4.19 -23.76
N LEU A 11 -17.03 -4.42 -24.07
CA LEU A 11 -15.97 -4.62 -23.08
C LEU A 11 -15.75 -3.36 -22.24
N LYS A 12 -15.70 -2.17 -22.84
CA LYS A 12 -15.59 -0.90 -22.10
C LYS A 12 -16.76 -0.65 -21.15
N MET A 13 -17.98 -1.06 -21.53
CA MET A 13 -19.15 -0.97 -20.64
C MET A 13 -19.11 -2.04 -19.54
N ALA A 14 -18.69 -3.26 -19.86
CA ALA A 14 -18.58 -4.35 -18.89
C ALA A 14 -17.47 -4.11 -17.85
N PHE A 15 -16.40 -3.42 -18.25
CA PHE A 15 -15.30 -3.00 -17.37
C PHE A 15 -15.44 -1.55 -16.88
N ALA A 16 -16.63 -0.96 -16.96
CA ALA A 16 -16.88 0.33 -16.32
C ALA A 16 -16.53 0.21 -14.81
N PRO A 17 -15.80 1.18 -14.24
CA PRO A 17 -15.36 1.10 -12.85
C PRO A 17 -16.56 0.88 -11.92
N VAL A 18 -16.59 -0.28 -11.27
CA VAL A 18 -17.61 -0.57 -10.26
C VAL A 18 -17.25 0.19 -9.00
N GLU A 19 -18.18 0.97 -8.47
CA GLU A 19 -17.99 1.63 -7.18
C GLU A 19 -17.85 0.55 -6.10
N PRO A 20 -16.71 0.48 -5.39
CA PRO A 20 -16.53 -0.51 -4.35
C PRO A 20 -17.54 -0.28 -3.20
N PRO A 21 -18.02 -1.35 -2.54
CA PRO A 21 -18.91 -1.23 -1.38
C PRO A 21 -18.30 -0.35 -0.29
N GLU A 22 -19.13 0.43 0.41
CA GLU A 22 -18.66 1.37 1.45
C GLU A 22 -17.81 0.67 2.53
N ALA A 23 -18.21 -0.54 2.93
CA ALA A 23 -17.51 -1.33 3.94
C ALA A 23 -16.20 -1.99 3.47
N LEU A 24 -15.89 -1.96 2.16
CA LEU A 24 -14.67 -2.60 1.64
C LEU A 24 -13.42 -1.91 2.19
N SER A 25 -13.42 -0.58 2.23
CA SER A 25 -12.28 0.19 2.73
C SER A 25 -12.03 -0.08 4.22
N ASP A 26 -13.09 -0.15 5.03
CA ASP A 26 -12.97 -0.44 6.47
C ASP A 26 -12.47 -1.86 6.72
N ARG A 27 -12.97 -2.84 5.94
CA ARG A 27 -12.50 -4.24 6.03
C ARG A 27 -11.03 -4.37 5.64
N LEU A 28 -10.62 -3.69 4.57
CA LEU A 28 -9.25 -3.71 4.08
C LEU A 28 -8.31 -3.01 5.07
N GLU A 29 -8.71 -1.87 5.63
CA GLU A 29 -7.97 -1.17 6.67
C GLU A 29 -7.76 -2.06 7.90
N ARG A 30 -8.81 -2.75 8.35
CA ARG A 30 -8.70 -3.69 9.47
C ARG A 30 -7.72 -4.82 9.19
N GLY A 31 -7.88 -5.53 8.07
CA GLY A 31 -7.02 -6.67 7.74
C GLY A 31 -5.56 -6.26 7.54
N LEU A 32 -5.29 -5.11 6.90
CA LEU A 32 -3.92 -4.61 6.76
C LEU A 32 -3.33 -4.17 8.10
N THR A 33 -4.14 -3.64 9.03
CA THR A 33 -3.68 -3.31 10.38
C THR A 33 -3.29 -4.58 11.14
N GLU A 34 -4.15 -5.61 11.12
CA GLU A 34 -3.86 -6.91 11.73
C GLU A 34 -2.58 -7.55 11.17
N MET A 35 -2.36 -7.47 9.86
CA MET A 35 -1.13 -7.97 9.22
C MET A 35 0.11 -7.16 9.61
N ALA A 36 -0.01 -5.84 9.71
CA ALA A 36 1.10 -4.98 10.10
C ALA A 36 1.49 -5.19 11.56
N ASP A 37 0.52 -5.33 12.46
CA ASP A 37 0.74 -5.58 13.89
C ASP A 37 1.37 -6.96 14.09
N ALA A 38 0.85 -8.00 13.45
CA ALA A 38 1.44 -9.34 13.52
C ALA A 38 2.89 -9.37 13.00
N ALA A 39 3.18 -8.65 11.92
CA ALA A 39 4.55 -8.52 11.41
C ALA A 39 5.46 -7.73 12.38
N ALA A 40 4.93 -6.72 13.07
CA ALA A 40 5.68 -5.95 14.06
C ALA A 40 6.01 -6.81 15.28
N ASP A 41 5.06 -7.60 15.77
CA ASP A 41 5.26 -8.53 16.89
C ASP A 41 6.35 -9.57 16.55
N GLU A 42 6.30 -10.14 15.35
CA GLU A 42 7.32 -11.07 14.85
C GLU A 42 8.74 -10.48 14.79
N LEU A 43 8.85 -9.18 14.47
CA LEU A 43 10.13 -8.48 14.47
C LEU A 43 10.57 -8.09 15.89
N ALA A 44 9.64 -7.77 16.77
CA ALA A 44 9.93 -7.45 18.17
C ALA A 44 10.43 -8.68 18.95
N GLU A 45 9.92 -9.87 18.61
CA GLU A 45 10.39 -11.16 19.13
C GLU A 45 11.74 -11.59 18.54
N TRP A 46 12.20 -10.98 17.46
CA TRP A 46 13.45 -11.37 16.82
C TRP A 46 14.68 -10.87 17.62
N GLU A 47 15.46 -11.82 18.15
CA GLU A 47 16.68 -11.52 18.90
C GLU A 47 17.86 -11.09 18.02
N LEU A 48 18.61 -10.08 18.47
CA LEU A 48 19.86 -9.60 17.85
C LEU A 48 20.93 -10.70 17.71
N SER A 49 20.95 -11.68 18.61
CA SER A 49 21.85 -12.84 18.57
C SER A 49 21.65 -13.67 17.28
N ALA A 50 20.40 -13.81 16.83
CA ALA A 50 20.01 -14.58 15.65
C ALA A 50 20.37 -13.89 14.33
N MET A 51 20.82 -12.62 14.35
CA MET A 51 21.33 -11.94 13.15
C MET A 51 22.64 -12.54 12.63
N SER A 52 23.38 -13.25 13.48
CA SER A 52 24.69 -13.81 13.12
C SER A 52 24.62 -14.99 12.15
N ASP A 53 23.49 -15.70 12.06
CA ASP A 53 23.27 -16.77 11.08
C ASP A 53 22.21 -16.35 10.05
N PRO A 54 22.59 -16.16 8.76
CA PRO A 54 21.67 -15.72 7.71
C PRO A 54 20.54 -16.72 7.43
N ARG A 55 20.68 -17.99 7.83
CA ARG A 55 19.61 -18.99 7.63
C ARG A 55 18.41 -18.74 8.54
N ASN A 56 18.62 -18.07 9.67
CA ASN A 56 17.55 -17.72 10.60
C ASN A 56 16.78 -16.46 10.18
N TRP A 57 17.20 -15.80 9.09
CA TRP A 57 16.59 -14.56 8.63
C TRP A 57 15.28 -14.76 7.87
N VAL A 58 14.93 -15.99 7.49
CA VAL A 58 13.74 -16.25 6.65
C VAL A 58 12.48 -15.69 7.32
N ARG A 59 12.26 -15.99 8.59
CA ARG A 59 11.10 -15.53 9.36
C ARG A 59 11.03 -13.99 9.50
N PRO A 60 12.08 -13.30 9.99
CA PRO A 60 12.06 -11.84 10.08
C PRO A 60 12.04 -11.16 8.71
N ALA A 61 12.67 -11.72 7.67
CA ALA A 61 12.57 -11.18 6.31
C ALA A 61 11.12 -11.22 5.79
N VAL A 62 10.41 -12.32 6.04
CA VAL A 62 8.97 -12.41 5.74
C VAL A 62 8.19 -11.37 6.51
N ALA A 63 8.47 -11.18 7.81
CA ALA A 63 7.81 -10.17 8.63
C ALA A 63 8.04 -8.74 8.08
N VAL A 64 9.28 -8.39 7.69
CA VAL A 64 9.57 -7.09 7.04
C VAL A 64 8.76 -6.91 5.76
N VAL A 65 8.71 -7.93 4.90
CA VAL A 65 7.96 -7.85 3.63
C VAL A 65 6.47 -7.69 3.88
N VAL A 66 5.89 -8.52 4.76
CA VAL A 66 4.46 -8.49 5.09
C VAL A 66 4.09 -7.15 5.74
N GLY A 67 4.86 -6.71 6.74
CA GLY A 67 4.64 -5.43 7.41
C GLY A 67 4.77 -4.24 6.45
N GLY A 68 5.76 -4.27 5.55
CA GLY A 68 5.95 -3.22 4.54
C GLY A 68 4.79 -3.15 3.54
N VAL A 69 4.33 -4.29 3.03
CA VAL A 69 3.16 -4.36 2.12
C VAL A 69 1.89 -3.91 2.83
N ALA A 70 1.68 -4.35 4.07
CA ALA A 70 0.51 -4.01 4.87
C ALA A 70 0.44 -2.50 5.16
N ALA A 71 1.54 -1.91 5.63
CA ALA A 71 1.66 -0.48 5.88
C ALA A 71 1.50 0.35 4.61
N GLY A 72 2.15 -0.04 3.51
CA GLY A 72 1.98 0.62 2.21
C GLY A 72 0.52 0.57 1.72
N GLY A 73 -0.14 -0.58 1.88
CA GLY A 73 -1.56 -0.76 1.61
C GLY A 73 -2.43 0.20 2.43
N LEU A 74 -2.17 0.33 3.74
CA LEU A 74 -2.92 1.25 4.62
C LEU A 74 -2.83 2.70 4.16
N VAL A 75 -1.65 3.15 3.75
CA VAL A 75 -1.45 4.50 3.20
C VAL A 75 -2.34 4.70 1.97
N LEU A 76 -2.38 3.73 1.05
CA LEU A 76 -3.21 3.80 -0.15
C LEU A 76 -4.70 3.80 0.18
N VAL A 77 -5.15 2.96 1.12
CA VAL A 77 -6.56 2.90 1.56
C VAL A 77 -6.98 4.24 2.16
N ARG A 78 -6.17 4.81 3.06
CA ARG A 78 -6.45 6.12 3.65
C ARG A 78 -6.43 7.25 2.63
N ALA A 79 -5.47 7.25 1.70
CA ALA A 79 -5.42 8.23 0.63
C ALA A 79 -6.70 8.19 -0.23
N ARG A 80 -7.17 6.99 -0.58
CA ARG A 80 -8.41 6.79 -1.35
C ARG A 80 -9.66 7.21 -0.57
N GLN A 81 -9.78 6.82 0.71
CA GLN A 81 -10.89 7.26 1.56
C GLN A 81 -10.92 8.78 1.70
N GLN A 82 -9.75 9.41 1.85
CA GLN A 82 -9.62 10.86 1.98
C GLN A 82 -9.95 11.58 0.66
N GLN A 83 -9.62 10.99 -0.49
CA GLN A 83 -10.02 11.50 -1.80
C GLN A 83 -11.54 11.37 -2.02
N LYS A 84 -12.17 10.27 -1.58
CA LYS A 84 -13.65 10.12 -1.64
C LYS A 84 -14.35 11.14 -0.74
N LYS A 85 -13.82 11.41 0.45
CA LYS A 85 -14.33 12.45 1.38
C LYS A 85 -14.05 13.88 0.90
N ARG A 86 -13.00 14.08 0.10
CA ARG A 86 -12.55 15.40 -0.42
C ARG A 86 -12.49 15.36 -1.95
N GLN A 87 -13.59 15.66 -2.63
CA GLN A 87 -13.66 15.78 -4.10
C GLN A 87 -12.77 16.92 -4.69
N GLY A 88 -11.45 16.98 -4.43
CA GLY A 88 -10.59 17.92 -5.17
C GLY A 88 -9.10 18.10 -4.85
N SER A 89 -8.53 17.63 -3.72
CA SER A 89 -7.16 18.08 -3.36
C SER A 89 -6.28 17.13 -2.51
N GLY A 90 -6.57 15.82 -2.49
CA GLY A 90 -5.79 14.87 -1.67
C GLY A 90 -4.44 14.46 -2.29
N LEU A 91 -4.45 14.09 -3.57
CA LEU A 91 -3.29 13.48 -4.24
C LEU A 91 -2.11 14.46 -4.39
N ARG A 92 -2.39 15.75 -4.61
CA ARG A 92 -1.35 16.79 -4.73
C ARG A 92 -0.59 17.03 -3.42
N GLY A 93 -1.23 16.82 -2.27
CA GLY A 93 -0.58 16.95 -0.96
C GLY A 93 0.36 15.79 -0.69
N LEU A 94 -0.05 14.57 -1.03
CA LEU A 94 0.74 13.35 -0.86
C LEU A 94 1.94 13.31 -1.81
N GLU A 95 1.77 13.75 -3.06
CA GLU A 95 2.88 13.93 -4.01
C GLU A 95 3.92 14.93 -3.48
N ARG A 96 3.48 16.00 -2.83
CA ARG A 96 4.38 17.00 -2.22
C ARG A 96 5.16 16.41 -1.06
N SER A 97 4.50 15.72 -0.13
CA SER A 97 5.18 15.03 0.97
C SER A 97 6.15 13.98 0.49
N LEU A 98 5.81 13.18 -0.53
CA LEU A 98 6.74 12.19 -1.10
C LEU A 98 7.95 12.85 -1.74
N ARG A 99 7.76 13.98 -2.44
CA ARG A 99 8.87 14.73 -3.06
C ARG A 99 9.79 15.36 -2.01
N ASP A 100 9.23 15.86 -0.91
CA ASP A 100 10.03 16.38 0.21
C ASP A 100 10.84 15.27 0.88
N VAL A 101 10.25 14.10 1.13
CA VAL A 101 10.96 12.95 1.71
C VAL A 101 12.05 12.43 0.78
N ALA A 102 11.76 12.34 -0.52
CA ALA A 102 12.76 11.93 -1.52
C ALA A 102 13.93 12.94 -1.60
N GLY A 103 13.62 14.23 -1.56
CA GLY A 103 14.64 15.29 -1.53
C GLY A 103 15.52 15.22 -0.29
N ASP A 104 14.95 14.93 0.89
CA ASP A 104 15.72 14.82 2.13
C ASP A 104 16.62 13.57 2.16
N LEU A 105 16.16 12.46 1.59
CA LEU A 105 16.95 11.24 1.41
C LEU A 105 18.11 11.42 0.42
N GLU A 106 17.86 12.06 -0.72
CA GLU A 106 18.91 12.37 -1.69
C GLU A 106 19.99 13.27 -1.07
N LYS A 107 19.57 14.25 -0.27
CA LYS A 107 20.47 15.17 0.42
C LYS A 107 21.37 14.48 1.45
N ARG A 108 20.85 13.44 2.12
CA ARG A 108 21.59 12.63 3.10
C ARG A 108 22.48 11.56 2.48
N LEU A 109 22.16 11.08 1.28
CA LEU A 109 22.99 10.10 0.56
C LEU A 109 24.14 10.74 -0.22
N ARG A 110 24.07 12.06 -0.44
CA ARG A 110 25.06 12.82 -1.21
C ARG A 110 25.95 13.73 -0.36
N GLY A 111 25.74 13.74 0.96
CA GLY A 111 26.57 14.44 1.96
C GLY A 111 27.23 13.44 2.90
#